data_AF-A0A9E1VGB5-F1
#
_entry.id   AF-A0A9E1VGB5-F1
#
_cell.length_a   1.000
_cell.length_b   1.000
_cell.length_c   1.000
_cell.angle_alpha   90.00
_cell.angle_beta   90.00
_cell.angle_gamma   90.00
#
_symmetry.space_group_name_H-M   'P 1'
#
loop_
_entity.id
_entity.type
_entity.pdbx_description
1 polymer ?
#
loop_
_entity_poly.entity_id
_entity_poly.type
_entity_poly.pdbx_seq_one_letter_code
_entity_poly.pdbx_strand_id
1 'polypeptide(L)'
;MKKILFAASFFAFTATVYSQNTTDASVKYATSITAKEIGNHLFTYASDEFEGRNTGEPGQKMAVEYLKNFYVTQGIISPIGGDDYYQEVPAAYMSKLSRRGEIKDSENVLAFIKGSEKPDEIIVISA
;
A
#
# COMPACT_ATOMS: atom_id res chain seq x y z
N MET A 1 18.23 -7.22 -65.09
CA MET A 1 18.36 -6.39 -63.85
C MET A 1 17.07 -6.31 -63.01
N LYS A 2 15.91 -6.82 -63.45
CA LYS A 2 14.66 -6.82 -62.67
C LYS A 2 14.47 -7.99 -61.69
N LYS A 3 15.31 -9.04 -61.75
CA LYS A 3 15.20 -10.23 -60.87
C LYS A 3 15.97 -10.10 -59.54
N ILE A 4 16.85 -9.11 -59.41
CA ILE A 4 17.66 -8.88 -58.19
C ILE A 4 16.92 -7.98 -57.19
N LEU A 5 15.95 -7.18 -57.65
CA LEU A 5 15.14 -6.30 -56.80
C LEU A 5 14.09 -7.04 -55.96
N PHE A 6 13.76 -8.29 -56.25
CA PHE A 6 12.80 -9.07 -55.46
C PHE A 6 13.42 -9.83 -54.28
N ALA A 7 14.74 -10.03 -54.28
CA ALA A 7 15.43 -10.73 -53.19
C ALA A 7 15.68 -9.83 -51.96
N ALA A 8 15.71 -8.50 -52.14
CA ALA A 8 15.92 -7.56 -51.04
C ALA A 8 14.67 -7.32 -50.19
N SER A 9 13.48 -7.67 -50.68
CA SER A 9 12.22 -7.47 -49.95
C SER A 9 11.87 -8.60 -48.98
N PHE A 10 12.59 -9.73 -49.02
CA PHE A 10 12.36 -10.86 -48.11
C PHE A 10 13.26 -10.82 -46.85
N PHE A 11 14.26 -9.93 -46.82
CA PHE A 11 15.18 -9.81 -45.69
C PHE A 11 14.80 -8.73 -44.67
N ALA A 12 13.74 -7.96 -44.93
CA ALA A 12 13.26 -6.90 -44.04
C ALA A 12 12.19 -7.36 -43.03
N PHE A 13 11.81 -8.65 -43.01
CA PHE A 13 10.74 -9.17 -42.15
C PHE A 13 11.22 -10.03 -40.97
N THR A 14 12.53 -10.14 -40.72
CA THR A 14 13.04 -10.92 -39.60
C THR A 14 13.72 -10.03 -38.58
N ALA A 15 13.29 -10.18 -37.33
CA ALA A 15 13.82 -9.57 -36.10
C ALA A 15 13.24 -8.21 -35.69
N THR A 16 11.95 -8.20 -35.36
CA THR A 16 11.55 -7.58 -34.09
C THR A 16 10.45 -8.43 -33.45
N VAL A 17 10.79 -9.65 -33.08
CA VAL A 17 10.03 -10.39 -32.07
C VAL A 17 10.42 -9.77 -30.73
N TYR A 18 9.69 -8.73 -30.32
CA TYR A 18 9.69 -8.34 -28.91
C TYR A 18 9.03 -9.49 -28.16
N SER A 19 9.84 -10.34 -27.54
CA SER A 19 9.35 -11.24 -26.51
C SER A 19 8.84 -10.36 -25.37
N GLN A 20 7.53 -10.15 -25.30
CA GLN A 20 6.92 -9.61 -24.10
C GLN A 20 7.03 -10.70 -23.05
N ASN A 21 8.01 -10.59 -22.15
CA ASN A 21 7.92 -11.27 -20.87
C ASN A 21 6.73 -10.66 -20.14
N THR A 22 5.54 -11.22 -20.36
CA THR A 22 4.31 -10.92 -19.63
C THR A 22 4.39 -11.60 -18.26
N THR A 23 5.47 -11.39 -17.52
CA THR A 23 5.51 -11.80 -16.13
C THR A 23 4.47 -10.97 -15.40
N ASP A 24 3.36 -11.62 -15.04
CA ASP A 24 2.31 -11.01 -14.24
C ASP A 24 2.95 -10.40 -12.99
N ALA A 25 2.89 -9.07 -12.91
CA ALA A 25 3.48 -8.32 -11.81
C ALA A 25 2.90 -8.78 -10.47
N SER A 26 1.63 -9.19 -10.44
CA SER A 26 0.98 -9.70 -9.22
C SER A 26 1.68 -10.96 -8.72
N VAL A 27 1.99 -11.92 -9.60
CA VAL A 27 2.72 -13.16 -9.25
C VAL A 27 4.14 -12.82 -8.79
N LYS A 28 4.82 -11.91 -9.49
CA LYS A 28 6.18 -11.48 -9.12
C LYS A 28 6.22 -10.93 -7.70
N TYR A 29 5.31 -10.01 -7.35
CA TYR A 29 5.30 -9.42 -6.00
C TYR A 29 4.72 -10.36 -4.94
N ALA A 30 3.69 -11.16 -5.27
CA ALA A 30 3.13 -12.14 -4.34
C ALA A 30 4.18 -13.17 -3.87
N THR A 31 5.06 -13.61 -4.77
CA THR A 31 6.14 -14.55 -4.42
C THR A 31 7.25 -13.94 -3.56
N SER A 32 7.36 -12.61 -3.50
CA SER A 32 8.32 -11.93 -2.62
C SER A 32 7.86 -11.82 -1.17
N ILE A 33 6.58 -12.08 -0.88
CA ILE A 33 6.01 -11.96 0.46
C ILE A 33 6.31 -13.23 1.25
N THR A 34 6.99 -13.11 2.39
CA THR A 34 7.31 -14.26 3.25
C THR A 34 6.49 -14.28 4.54
N ALA A 35 6.12 -15.48 5.00
CA ALA A 35 5.44 -15.66 6.28
C ALA A 35 6.27 -15.14 7.47
N LYS A 36 7.60 -15.21 7.36
CA LYS A 36 8.52 -14.70 8.39
C LYS A 36 8.45 -13.18 8.51
N GLU A 37 8.44 -12.44 7.39
CA GLU A 37 8.34 -10.98 7.41
C GLU A 37 6.98 -10.51 7.92
N ILE A 38 5.88 -11.12 7.44
CA ILE A 38 4.54 -10.85 7.98
C ILE A 38 4.49 -11.16 9.48
N GLY A 39 5.08 -12.28 9.89
CA GLY A 39 5.14 -12.72 11.29
C GLY A 39 5.82 -11.69 12.18
N ASN A 40 6.94 -11.10 11.75
CA ASN A 40 7.62 -10.05 12.52
C ASN A 40 6.68 -8.87 12.82
N HIS A 41 6.00 -8.35 11.79
CA HIS A 41 5.06 -7.24 11.98
C HIS A 41 3.87 -7.65 12.86
N LEU A 42 3.30 -8.84 12.63
CA LEU A 42 2.16 -9.34 13.41
C LEU A 42 2.50 -9.48 14.89
N PHE A 43 3.65 -10.09 15.22
CA PHE A 43 4.05 -10.29 16.61
C PHE A 43 4.40 -8.99 17.31
N THR A 44 5.07 -8.06 16.63
CA THR A 44 5.27 -6.71 17.20
C THR A 44 3.92 -6.04 17.42
N TYR A 45 3.06 -5.96 16.40
CA TYR A 45 1.77 -5.26 16.45
C TYR A 45 0.76 -5.86 17.45
N ALA A 46 0.91 -7.13 17.80
CA ALA A 46 0.13 -7.82 18.82
C ALA A 46 0.83 -7.94 20.18
N SER A 47 2.02 -7.34 20.34
CA SER A 47 2.81 -7.46 21.57
C SER A 47 2.21 -6.69 22.73
N ASP A 48 2.61 -7.08 23.94
CA ASP A 48 2.23 -6.41 25.19
C ASP A 48 2.80 -5.00 25.30
N GLU A 49 3.81 -4.63 24.50
CA GLU A 49 4.35 -3.26 24.44
C GLU A 49 3.28 -2.24 24.04
N PHE A 50 2.26 -2.67 23.30
CA PHE A 50 1.13 -1.82 22.95
C PHE A 50 0.04 -1.78 24.02
N GLU A 51 0.18 -2.45 25.17
CA GLU A 51 -0.73 -2.40 26.34
C GLU A 51 -2.22 -2.66 26.03
N GLY A 52 -2.53 -3.19 24.84
CA GLY A 52 -3.88 -3.26 24.27
C GLY A 52 -4.23 -2.06 23.39
N ARG A 53 -4.85 -2.32 22.24
CA ARG A 53 -5.10 -1.32 21.18
C ARG A 53 -6.56 -0.87 21.13
N ASN A 54 -7.17 -0.69 22.30
CA ASN A 54 -8.53 -0.16 22.36
C ASN A 54 -8.56 1.28 21.85
N THR A 55 -9.64 1.62 21.15
CA THR A 55 -9.84 2.92 20.50
C THR A 55 -9.60 4.08 21.45
N GLY A 56 -8.66 4.96 21.10
CA GLY A 56 -8.32 6.17 21.84
C GLY A 56 -7.51 5.97 23.12
N GLU A 57 -7.10 4.73 23.45
CA GLU A 57 -6.19 4.44 24.55
C GLU A 57 -4.72 4.64 24.16
N PRO A 58 -3.79 4.84 25.13
CA PRO A 58 -2.36 5.03 24.83
C PRO A 58 -1.76 3.95 23.92
N GLY A 59 -2.18 2.71 24.13
CA GLY A 59 -1.78 1.58 23.29
C GLY A 59 -2.19 1.70 21.82
N GLN A 60 -3.36 2.27 21.53
CA GLN A 60 -3.75 2.59 20.16
C GLN A 60 -2.87 3.69 19.57
N LYS A 61 -2.48 4.72 20.35
CA LYS A 61 -1.58 5.79 19.87
C LYS A 61 -0.21 5.24 19.47
N MET A 62 0.35 4.35 20.28
CA MET A 62 1.60 3.65 19.95
C MET A 62 1.45 2.76 18.70
N ALA A 63 0.32 2.07 18.56
CA ALA A 63 0.05 1.23 17.40
C ALA A 63 -0.08 2.03 16.09
N VAL A 64 -0.81 3.16 16.10
CA VAL A 64 -0.91 4.00 14.88
C VAL A 64 0.42 4.67 14.53
N GLU A 65 1.24 5.01 15.52
CA GLU A 65 2.60 5.50 15.29
C GLU A 65 3.49 4.43 14.65
N TYR A 66 3.40 3.17 15.09
CA TYR A 66 4.09 2.06 14.45
C TYR A 66 3.72 1.92 12.96
N LEU A 67 2.42 2.00 12.63
CA LEU A 67 1.95 1.94 11.25
C LEU A 67 2.44 3.14 10.42
N LYS A 68 2.34 4.36 10.96
CA LYS A 68 2.86 5.58 10.33
C LYS A 68 4.35 5.42 10.00
N ASN A 69 5.14 5.01 10.98
CA ASN A 69 6.60 4.87 10.83
C ASN A 69 6.98 3.83 9.78
N PHE A 70 6.19 2.75 9.63
CA PHE A 70 6.36 1.81 8.53
C PHE A 70 6.21 2.52 7.17
N TYR A 71 5.12 3.26 6.94
CA TYR A 71 4.90 3.96 5.67
C TYR A 71 5.98 5.01 5.37
N VAL A 72 6.36 5.80 6.37
CA VAL A 72 7.45 6.78 6.26
C VAL A 72 8.77 6.10 5.88
N THR A 73 9.10 4.98 6.52
CA THR A 73 10.33 4.22 6.22
C THR A 73 10.32 3.64 4.80
N GLN A 74 9.15 3.27 4.28
CA GLN A 74 8.99 2.81 2.90
C GLN A 74 8.94 3.95 1.88
N GLY A 75 8.94 5.22 2.33
CA GLY A 75 8.80 6.39 1.45
C GLY A 75 7.41 6.53 0.82
N ILE A 76 6.38 5.94 1.45
CA ILE A 76 4.99 6.07 1.01
C ILE A 76 4.41 7.33 1.63
N ILE A 77 3.90 8.23 0.80
CA ILE A 77 3.45 9.55 1.23
C ILE A 77 2.08 9.51 1.90
N SER A 78 1.79 10.54 2.70
CA SER A 78 0.44 10.80 3.19
C SER A 78 -0.44 11.44 2.11
N PRO A 79 -1.74 11.08 2.03
CA PRO A 79 -2.71 11.80 1.22
C PRO A 79 -3.18 13.15 1.83
N ILE A 80 -2.94 13.39 3.11
CA ILE A 80 -3.38 14.59 3.84
C ILE A 80 -2.38 15.75 3.61
N GLY A 81 -1.09 15.42 3.56
CA GLY A 81 0.00 16.35 3.25
C GLY A 81 1.08 16.39 4.33
N GLY A 82 2.32 16.66 3.91
CA GLY A 82 3.48 16.67 4.80
C GLY A 82 3.67 15.34 5.54
N ASP A 83 3.94 15.43 6.85
CA ASP A 83 4.16 14.28 7.73
C ASP A 83 2.92 13.89 8.54
N ASP A 84 1.75 14.41 8.18
CA ASP A 84 0.48 14.08 8.83
C ASP A 84 -0.17 12.89 8.15
N TYR A 85 -0.20 11.73 8.81
CA TYR A 85 -0.80 10.48 8.31
C TYR A 85 -2.12 10.15 9.00
N TYR A 86 -2.59 11.03 9.91
CA TYR A 86 -3.68 10.73 10.81
C TYR A 86 -4.98 11.35 10.34
N GLN A 87 -5.93 10.49 10.02
CA GLN A 87 -7.31 10.93 9.84
C GLN A 87 -8.01 10.90 11.19
N GLU A 88 -8.13 12.07 11.81
CA GLU A 88 -8.80 12.26 13.09
C GLU A 88 -10.26 11.80 13.07
N VAL A 89 -10.65 11.06 14.10
CA VAL A 89 -12.00 10.54 14.36
C VAL A 89 -12.44 11.00 15.75
N PRO A 90 -13.21 12.11 15.82
CA PRO A 90 -13.62 12.68 17.10
C PRO A 90 -14.51 11.73 17.92
N ALA A 91 -14.29 11.72 19.24
CA ALA A 91 -15.07 11.03 20.26
C ALA A 91 -16.57 11.32 20.12
N ALA A 92 -16.93 12.56 19.77
CA ALA A 92 -18.31 12.99 19.59
C ALA A 92 -19.03 12.23 18.45
N TYR A 93 -18.29 11.72 17.46
CA TYR A 93 -18.84 10.89 16.39
C TYR A 93 -19.03 9.44 16.85
N MET A 94 -18.06 8.88 17.56
CA MET A 94 -18.07 7.46 17.97
C MET A 94 -18.90 7.19 19.22
N SER A 95 -18.90 8.09 20.19
CA SER A 95 -19.63 7.93 21.46
C SER A 95 -21.14 7.88 21.25
N LYS A 96 -21.66 8.49 20.17
CA LYS A 96 -23.08 8.36 19.77
C LYS A 96 -23.45 6.92 19.34
N LEU A 97 -22.47 6.16 18.88
CA LEU A 97 -22.63 4.81 18.34
C LEU A 97 -22.23 3.72 19.36
N SER A 98 -21.49 4.11 20.40
CA SER A 98 -20.98 3.21 21.43
C SER A 98 -22.07 2.74 22.38
N ARG A 99 -22.18 1.41 22.55
CA ARG A 99 -22.97 0.78 23.63
C ARG A 99 -22.15 0.51 24.89
N ARG A 100 -20.85 0.82 24.86
CA ARG A 100 -19.85 0.45 25.89
C ARG A 100 -19.38 1.62 26.75
N GLY A 101 -19.97 2.81 26.60
CA GLY A 101 -19.58 4.03 27.31
C GLY A 101 -18.88 5.03 26.38
N GLU A 102 -18.34 6.11 26.97
CA GLU A 102 -17.58 7.13 26.26
C GLU A 102 -16.34 6.52 25.60
N ILE A 103 -16.11 6.88 24.33
CA ILE A 103 -14.88 6.53 23.60
C ILE A 103 -14.09 7.82 23.38
N LYS A 104 -12.79 7.77 23.61
CA LYS A 104 -11.86 8.89 23.38
C LYS A 104 -11.64 9.15 21.88
N ASP A 105 -11.04 10.29 21.57
CA ASP A 105 -10.62 10.62 20.19
C ASP A 105 -9.64 9.56 19.66
N SER A 106 -9.77 9.23 18.38
CA SER A 106 -8.95 8.21 17.71
C SER A 106 -8.62 8.65 16.29
N GLU A 107 -7.79 7.88 15.59
CA GLU A 107 -7.24 8.23 14.30
C GLU A 107 -7.10 6.98 13.44
N ASN A 108 -7.44 7.10 12.15
CA ASN A 108 -7.00 6.13 11.16
C ASN A 108 -5.62 6.54 10.63
N VAL A 109 -4.84 5.57 10.15
CA VAL A 109 -3.57 5.83 9.45
C VAL A 109 -3.81 5.72 7.95
N LEU A 110 -3.50 6.79 7.21
CA LEU A 110 -3.67 6.84 5.76
C LEU A 110 -2.32 6.98 5.06
N ALA A 111 -2.10 6.16 4.05
CA ALA A 111 -0.94 6.21 3.17
C ALA A 111 -1.39 6.12 1.71
N PHE A 112 -0.68 6.78 0.80
CA PHE A 112 -1.12 6.92 -0.58
C PHE A 112 0.03 6.78 -1.57
N ILE A 113 -0.23 6.05 -2.65
CA ILE A 113 0.68 5.92 -3.79
C ILE A 113 -0.05 6.50 -4.99
N LYS A 114 0.44 7.64 -5.51
CA LYS A 114 -0.17 8.29 -6.67
C LYS A 114 0.06 7.46 -7.93
N GLY A 115 -1.03 7.10 -8.61
CA GLY A 115 -0.96 6.40 -9.89
C GLY A 115 -0.22 7.21 -10.95
N SER A 116 0.70 6.57 -11.66
CA SER A 116 1.49 7.21 -12.72
C SER A 116 0.70 7.41 -14.02
N GLU A 117 -0.23 6.50 -14.33
CA GLU A 117 -1.02 6.52 -15.57
C GLU A 117 -2.44 7.05 -15.36
N LYS A 118 -3.08 6.64 -14.26
CA LYS A 118 -4.47 7.01 -13.93
C LYS A 118 -4.54 7.60 -12.52
N PRO A 119 -4.07 8.85 -12.32
CA PRO A 119 -3.98 9.46 -11.00
C PRO A 119 -5.33 9.69 -10.32
N ASP A 120 -6.44 9.68 -11.08
CA ASP A 120 -7.80 9.93 -10.58
C ASP A 120 -8.58 8.64 -10.27
N GLU A 121 -8.07 7.45 -10.63
CA GLU A 121 -8.65 6.16 -10.24
C GLU A 121 -8.06 5.71 -8.90
N ILE A 122 -8.92 5.49 -7.90
CA ILE A 122 -8.49 5.17 -6.53
C ILE A 122 -8.80 3.71 -6.21
N ILE A 123 -7.79 2.98 -5.74
CA ILE A 123 -7.93 1.65 -5.13
C ILE A 123 -7.73 1.81 -3.63
N VAL A 124 -8.72 1.40 -2.83
CA VAL A 124 -8.66 1.44 -1.36
C VAL A 124 -8.42 0.04 -0.83
N ILE A 125 -7.38 -0.13 -0.01
CA ILE A 125 -7.08 -1.34 0.75
C ILE A 125 -7.15 -0.95 2.23
N SER A 126 -8.01 -1.62 3.00
CA SER A 126 -8.25 -1.33 4.42
C SER A 126 -8.34 -2.61 5.24
N ALA A 127 -8.02 -2.53 6.54
CA ALA A 127 -8.09 -3.62 7.51
C ALA A 127 -8.54 -3.12 8.88
#